data_AF-A0A2N3AIR6-F1
#
_entry.id   AF-A0A2N3AIR6-F1
#
_cell.length_a   1.000
_cell.length_b   1.000
_cell.length_c   1.000
_cell.angle_alpha   90.00
_cell.angle_beta   90.00
_cell.angle_gamma   90.00
#
_symmetry.space_group_name_H-M   'P 1'
#
loop_
_entity.id
_entity.type
_entity.pdbx_description
1 polymer ?
#
loop_
_entity_poly.entity_id
_entity_poly.type
_entity_poly.pdbx_seq_one_letter_code
_entity_poly.pdbx_strand_id
1 'polypeptide(L)'
;EECEKAVTGLGVRVRSPNEFVSILSGGERQAISIGRAMHFKVKLLIFDKPLMVLSVRETREVLRQVEKARESGFQLFLSLTMFIMFILLRKDL
;
A
#
# COMPACT_ATOMS: atom_id res chain seq x y z
N GLU A 1 0.05 -7.86 -19.54
CA GLU A 1 -1.27 -7.22 -19.40
C GLU A 1 -1.80 -7.22 -17.96
N GLU A 2 -1.99 -8.37 -17.31
CA GLU A 2 -2.50 -8.43 -15.92
C GLU A 2 -1.57 -7.73 -14.91
N CYS A 3 -0.25 -7.92 -15.04
CA CYS A 3 0.74 -7.25 -14.21
C CYS A 3 0.70 -5.72 -14.34
N GLU A 4 0.56 -5.19 -15.56
CA GLU A 4 0.44 -3.74 -15.78
C GLU A 4 -0.83 -3.15 -15.15
N LYS A 5 -1.96 -3.87 -15.26
CA LYS A 5 -3.22 -3.49 -14.59
C LYS A 5 -3.04 -3.47 -13.07
N ALA A 6 -2.41 -4.50 -12.51
CA ALA A 6 -2.15 -4.60 -11.07
C ALA A 6 -1.25 -3.45 -10.59
N VAL A 7 -0.17 -3.16 -11.32
CA VAL A 7 0.79 -2.09 -11.01
C VAL A 7 0.16 -0.70 -11.09
N THR A 8 -0.66 -0.44 -12.11
CA THR A 8 -1.39 0.83 -12.25
C THR A 8 -2.41 1.03 -11.12
N GLY A 9 -2.98 -0.07 -10.62
CA GLY A 9 -3.93 -0.08 -9.52
C GLY A 9 -3.33 0.27 -8.14
N LEU A 10 -2.00 0.25 -7.98
CA LEU A 10 -1.33 0.50 -6.69
C LEU A 10 -1.35 1.96 -6.25
N GLY A 11 -1.63 2.88 -7.18
CA GLY A 11 -1.64 4.32 -6.91
C GLY A 11 -0.25 4.93 -6.65
N VAL A 12 0.82 4.16 -6.91
CA VAL A 12 2.19 4.65 -7.04
C VAL A 12 2.61 4.65 -8.51
N ARG A 13 3.52 5.56 -8.87
CA ARG A 13 4.01 5.65 -10.25
C ARG A 13 5.17 4.68 -10.46
N VAL A 14 4.87 3.44 -10.83
CA VAL A 14 5.87 2.51 -11.34
C VAL A 14 5.96 2.67 -12.86
N ARG A 15 7.15 2.98 -13.38
CA ARG A 15 7.36 3.26 -14.81
C ARG A 15 7.22 2.03 -15.69
N SER A 16 7.72 0.89 -15.22
CA SER A 16 7.59 -0.39 -15.92
C SER A 16 7.60 -1.57 -14.94
N PRO A 17 6.80 -2.61 -15.17
CA PRO A 17 6.92 -3.88 -14.44
C PRO A 17 8.25 -4.60 -14.65
N ASN A 18 8.99 -4.23 -15.70
CA ASN A 18 10.27 -4.84 -16.06
C ASN A 18 11.49 -4.10 -15.46
N GLU A 19 11.28 -3.00 -14.72
CA GLU A 19 12.37 -2.29 -14.03
C GLU A 19 12.90 -3.10 -12.85
N PHE A 20 14.20 -2.96 -12.55
CA PHE A 20 14.81 -3.60 -11.40
C PHE A 20 14.27 -3.02 -10.09
N VAL A 21 13.97 -3.88 -9.11
CA VAL A 21 13.49 -3.46 -7.78
C VAL A 21 14.48 -2.55 -7.04
N SER A 22 15.78 -2.65 -7.39
CA SER A 22 16.85 -1.83 -6.82
C SER A 22 16.71 -0.34 -7.12
N ILE A 23 16.09 0.03 -8.25
CA ILE A 23 15.94 1.44 -8.64
C ILE A 23 14.68 2.09 -8.07
N LEU A 24 13.81 1.30 -7.43
CA LEU A 24 12.58 1.79 -6.83
C LEU A 24 12.84 2.57 -5.54
N SER A 25 11.97 3.51 -5.22
CA SER A 25 11.94 4.16 -3.91
C SER A 25 11.49 3.18 -2.81
N GLY A 26 11.70 3.56 -1.55
CA GLY A 26 11.14 2.80 -0.42
C GLY A 26 9.63 2.63 -0.52
N GLY A 27 8.92 3.70 -0.91
CA GLY A 27 7.47 3.67 -1.05
C GLY A 27 6.96 2.88 -2.24
N GLU A 28 7.67 2.91 -3.37
CA GLU A 28 7.35 2.07 -4.53
C GLU A 28 7.49 0.58 -4.20
N ARG A 29 8.58 0.18 -3.53
CA ARG A 29 8.77 -1.21 -3.07
C ARG A 29 7.67 -1.66 -2.11
N GLN A 30 7.24 -0.76 -1.23
CA GLN A 30 6.19 -1.04 -0.26
C GLN A 30 4.83 -1.21 -0.94
N ALA A 31 4.48 -0.31 -1.88
CA ALA A 31 3.25 -0.41 -2.64
C ALA A 31 3.18 -1.68 -3.51
N ILE A 32 4.28 -2.09 -4.14
CA ILE A 32 4.35 -3.39 -4.84
C ILE A 32 4.13 -4.56 -3.88
N SER A 33 4.74 -4.52 -2.69
CA SER A 33 4.57 -5.58 -1.68
C SER A 33 3.12 -5.70 -1.22
N ILE A 34 2.47 -4.56 -0.98
CA ILE A 34 1.06 -4.46 -0.60
C ILE A 34 0.15 -4.95 -1.73
N GLY A 35 0.40 -4.51 -2.97
CA GLY A 35 -0.31 -4.95 -4.17
C GLY A 35 -0.23 -6.45 -4.41
N ARG A 36 0.97 -7.02 -4.28
CA ARG A 36 1.19 -8.46 -4.38
C ARG A 36 0.39 -9.21 -3.33
N ALA A 37 0.35 -8.71 -2.10
CA ALA A 37 -0.42 -9.31 -1.02
C ALA A 37 -1.93 -9.28 -1.30
N MET A 38 -2.46 -8.20 -1.90
CA MET A 38 -3.87 -8.11 -2.31
C MET A 38 -4.23 -8.99 -3.51
N HIS A 39 -3.28 -9.23 -4.42
CA HIS A 39 -3.50 -10.09 -5.59
C HIS A 39 -3.80 -11.53 -5.18
N PHE A 40 -3.09 -12.04 -4.18
CA PHE A 40 -3.43 -13.32 -3.58
C PHE A 40 -4.65 -13.11 -2.68
N LYS A 41 -5.78 -13.72 -3.03
CA LYS A 41 -7.05 -13.65 -2.28
C LYS A 41 -6.97 -14.34 -0.91
N VAL A 42 -6.13 -13.83 -0.02
CA VAL A 42 -5.86 -14.40 1.30
C VAL A 42 -6.94 -14.01 2.30
N LYS A 43 -7.24 -14.85 3.29
CA LYS A 43 -8.28 -14.54 4.28
C LYS A 43 -7.88 -13.44 5.27
N LEU A 44 -6.59 -13.32 5.54
CA LEU A 44 -6.01 -12.38 6.50
C LEU A 44 -4.73 -11.76 5.94
N LEU A 45 -4.67 -10.43 5.94
CA LEU A 45 -3.50 -9.62 5.62
C LEU A 45 -2.97 -8.97 6.89
N ILE A 46 -1.68 -9.18 7.18
CA ILE A 46 -0.98 -8.54 8.30
C ILE A 46 0.16 -7.72 7.72
N PHE A 47 0.18 -6.43 8.03
CA PHE A 47 1.29 -5.57 7.67
C PHE A 47 1.95 -4.99 8.94
N ASP A 48 3.25 -5.27 9.10
CA ASP A 48 4.06 -4.60 10.12
C ASP A 48 4.63 -3.28 9.59
N LYS A 49 4.22 -2.16 10.19
CA LYS A 49 4.69 -0.80 9.87
C LYS A 49 4.66 -0.46 8.36
N PRO A 50 3.54 -0.69 7.66
CA PRO A 50 3.44 -0.53 6.20
C PRO A 50 3.49 0.92 5.70
N LEU A 51 3.64 1.90 6.59
CA LEU A 51 3.58 3.32 6.25
C LEU A 51 4.85 4.06 6.67
N MET A 52 5.85 3.38 7.25
CA MET A 52 7.04 4.02 7.84
C MET A 52 7.88 4.80 6.82
N VAL A 53 7.92 4.34 5.56
CA VAL A 53 8.79 4.90 4.51
C VAL A 53 8.01 5.72 3.47
N LEU A 54 6.75 6.05 3.77
CA LEU A 54 5.85 6.74 2.84
C LEU A 54 5.70 8.22 3.18
N SER A 55 5.58 9.04 2.14
CA SER A 55 5.07 10.40 2.29
C SER A 55 3.59 10.41 2.73
N VAL A 56 3.10 11.57 3.16
CA VAL A 56 1.68 11.76 3.52
C VAL A 56 0.75 11.39 2.36
N ARG A 57 1.12 11.73 1.12
CA ARG A 57 0.31 11.43 -0.07
C ARG A 57 0.27 9.93 -0.36
N GLU A 58 1.42 9.26 -0.34
CA GLU A 58 1.52 7.82 -0.56
C GLU A 58 0.81 7.04 0.55
N THR A 59 0.91 7.50 1.79
CA THR A 59 0.18 6.93 2.93
C THR A 59 -1.33 6.93 2.70
N ARG A 60 -1.90 8.04 2.22
CA ARG A 60 -3.34 8.10 1.92
C ARG A 60 -3.76 7.12 0.84
N GLU A 61 -2.93 6.96 -0.18
CA GLU A 61 -3.22 6.03 -1.27
C GLU A 61 -3.17 4.57 -0.81
N VAL A 62 -2.16 4.19 -0.03
CA VAL A 62 -2.10 2.86 0.58
C VAL A 62 -3.32 2.58 1.44
N LEU A 63 -3.74 3.54 2.27
CA LEU A 63 -4.94 3.39 3.10
C LEU A 63 -6.22 3.21 2.27
N ARG A 64 -6.34 3.93 1.15
CA ARG A 64 -7.46 3.77 0.21
C ARG A 64 -7.49 2.36 -0.41
N GLN A 65 -6.34 1.81 -0.76
CA GLN A 65 -6.27 0.44 -1.30
C GLN A 65 -6.59 -0.61 -0.24
N VAL A 66 -6.11 -0.39 0.99
CA VAL A 66 -6.47 -1.17 2.18
C VAL A 66 -8.00 -1.18 2.40
N GLU A 67 -8.66 -0.03 2.26
CA GLU A 67 -10.10 0.10 2.45
C GLU A 67 -10.87 -0.70 1.40
N LYS A 68 -10.48 -0.62 0.13
CA LYS A 68 -11.03 -1.45 -0.94
C LYS A 68 -10.82 -2.95 -0.71
N ALA A 69 -9.66 -3.32 -0.17
CA ALA A 69 -9.39 -4.72 0.18
C ALA A 69 -10.35 -5.20 1.27
N ARG A 70 -10.61 -4.37 2.28
CA ARG A 70 -11.59 -4.67 3.33
C ARG A 70 -13.01 -4.85 2.76
N GLU A 71 -13.43 -3.97 1.85
CA GLU A 71 -14.72 -4.07 1.15
C GLU A 71 -14.86 -5.37 0.33
N SER A 72 -13.73 -5.90 -0.16
CA SER A 72 -13.67 -7.15 -0.92
C SER A 72 -13.73 -8.42 -0.05
N GLY A 73 -13.89 -8.28 1.28
CA GLY A 73 -14.05 -9.39 2.22
C GLY A 73 -12.76 -9.87 2.90
N PHE A 74 -11.65 -9.13 2.76
CA PHE A 74 -10.40 -9.46 3.43
C PHE A 74 -10.36 -8.96 4.88
N GLN A 75 -9.86 -9.79 5.80
CA GLN A 75 -9.50 -9.34 7.15
C GLN A 75 -8.12 -8.68 7.09
N LEU A 76 -7.96 -7.51 7.73
CA LEU A 76 -6.74 -6.73 7.66
C LEU A 76 -6.29 -6.28 9.06
N PHE A 77 -5.02 -6.45 9.34
CA PHE A 77 -4.34 -5.91 10.51
C PHE A 77 -3.15 -5.02 10.10
N LEU A 78 -3.10 -3.82 10.65
CA LEU A 78 -2.02 -2.84 10.42
C LEU A 78 -1.36 -2.49 11.75
N SER A 79 -0.06 -2.72 11.86
CA SER A 79 0.78 -2.19 12.95
C SER A 79 1.21 -0.78 12.58
N LEU A 80 0.84 0.22 13.39
CA LEU A 80 1.11 1.64 13.16
C LEU A 80 1.82 2.27 14.36
N THR A 81 2.68 3.25 14.10
CA THR A 81 3.25 4.10 15.15
C THR A 81 2.29 5.22 15.52
N MET A 82 2.39 5.71 16.76
CA MET A 82 1.57 6.83 17.25
C MET A 82 1.72 8.10 16.38
N PHE A 83 2.91 8.33 15.82
CA PHE A 83 3.17 9.45 14.92
C PHE A 83 2.30 9.39 13.65
N ILE A 84 2.21 8.22 13.03
CA ILE A 84 1.37 8.04 11.83
C ILE A 84 -0.11 8.14 12.21
N MET A 85 -0.50 7.59 13.37
CA MET A 85 -1.86 7.74 13.89
C MET A 85 -2.26 9.22 14.01
N PHE A 86 -1.37 10.06 14.51
CA PHE A 86 -1.60 11.49 14.65
C PHE A 86 -1.78 12.21 13.31
N ILE A 87 -0.97 11.87 12.30
CA ILE A 87 -1.12 12.40 10.93
C ILE A 87 -2.47 12.00 10.33
N LEU A 88 -2.94 10.77 10.60
CA LEU A 88 -4.23 10.29 10.09
C LEU A 88 -5.43 10.92 10.80
N LEU A 89 -5.34 11.13 12.11
CA LEU A 89 -6.39 11.78 12.92
C LEU A 89 -6.52 13.29 12.64
N ARG A 90 -5.47 13.92 12.10
CA ARG A 90 -5.51 15.34 11.71
C ARG A 90 -6.13 15.62 10.34
N LYS A 91 -6.78 14.65 9.71
CA LYS A 91 -7.45 14.84 8.41
C LYS A 91 -8.64 15.83 8.44
N ASP A 92 -9.07 16.26 9.62
CA ASP A 92 -10.17 17.23 9.83
C ASP A 92 -9.68 18.67 10.15
N LEU A 93 -8.42 19.03 9.83
CA LEU A 93 -7.89 20.41 9.86
C LEU A 93 -7.41 20.85 8.48
#